data_AF-A0A969GLL5-F1
#
_entry.id   AF-A0A969GLL5-F1
#
_cell.length_a   1.000
_cell.length_b   1.000
_cell.length_c   1.000
_cell.angle_alpha   90.00
_cell.angle_beta   90.00
_cell.angle_gamma   90.00
#
_symmetry.space_group_name_H-M   'P 1'
#
loop_
_entity.id
_entity.type
_entity.pdbx_description
1 polymer ?
#
loop_
_entity_poly.entity_id
_entity_poly.type
_entity_poly.pdbx_seq_one_letter_code
_entity_poly.pdbx_strand_id
1 'polypeptide(L)'
;PGHQPALRKVAERFPSMPILCHHLAGVRTGQGNPNEGLNEVLRSASLPNIYIKLSGFAYCSQVKWDFPYSDTHWIVRALYEGFGPYRMCWGSDYPVVRFYMTYRQSLEAFRSHCTFVPPSDQEWILGKTLHGLLTAAGS
;
A
#
# COMPACT_ATOMS: atom_id res chain seq x y z
N PRO A 1 -8.43 -1.57 -7.85
CA PRO A 1 -8.35 -0.27 -8.54
C PRO A 1 -9.69 0.33 -9.01
N GLY A 2 -10.66 -0.45 -9.50
CA GLY A 2 -11.89 0.08 -10.12
C GLY A 2 -12.76 1.01 -9.26
N HIS A 3 -12.65 0.96 -7.93
CA HIS A 3 -13.42 1.83 -7.03
C HIS A 3 -12.80 3.22 -6.80
N GLN A 4 -11.58 3.46 -7.29
CA GLN A 4 -10.86 4.73 -7.04
C GLN A 4 -11.62 5.98 -7.51
N PRO A 5 -12.33 6.01 -8.67
CA PRO A 5 -13.11 7.18 -9.05
C PRO A 5 -14.22 7.54 -8.05
N ALA A 6 -14.92 6.54 -7.51
CA ALA A 6 -15.95 6.75 -6.50
C ALA A 6 -15.32 7.14 -5.15
N LEU A 7 -14.19 6.52 -4.80
CA LEU A 7 -13.44 6.82 -3.59
C LEU A 7 -13.00 8.27 -3.54
N ARG A 8 -12.47 8.81 -4.65
CA ARG A 8 -12.04 10.21 -4.75
C ARG A 8 -13.19 11.18 -4.47
N LYS A 9 -14.39 10.91 -5.00
CA LYS A 9 -15.58 11.73 -4.70
C LYS A 9 -15.93 11.76 -3.22
N VAL A 10 -15.77 10.63 -2.52
CA VAL A 10 -15.97 10.56 -1.06
C VAL A 10 -14.87 11.33 -0.34
N ALA A 11 -13.62 11.14 -0.73
CA ALA A 11 -12.47 11.81 -0.14
C ALA A 11 -12.55 13.34 -0.28
N GLU A 12 -12.95 13.84 -1.44
CA GLU A 12 -13.19 15.27 -1.70
C GLU A 12 -14.34 15.83 -0.85
N ARG A 13 -15.42 15.06 -0.68
CA ARG A 13 -16.58 15.48 0.10
C ARG A 13 -16.32 15.49 1.61
N PHE A 14 -15.43 14.63 2.09
CA PHE A 14 -15.09 14.46 3.50
C PHE A 14 -13.57 14.57 3.72
N PRO A 15 -12.97 15.75 3.56
CA PRO A 15 -11.51 15.93 3.57
C PRO A 15 -10.86 15.62 4.92
N SER A 16 -11.62 15.63 6.02
CA SER A 16 -11.14 15.26 7.35
C SER A 16 -11.20 13.76 7.64
N MET A 17 -11.83 12.95 6.78
CA MET A 17 -11.97 11.52 6.98
C MET A 17 -10.81 10.78 6.30
N PRO A 18 -9.91 10.12 7.06
CA PRO A 18 -8.86 9.30 6.47
C PRO A 18 -9.45 8.05 5.84
N ILE A 19 -8.96 7.71 4.64
CA ILE A 19 -9.40 6.54 3.87
C ILE A 19 -8.18 5.68 3.56
N LEU A 20 -8.10 4.51 4.19
CA LEU A 20 -7.01 3.56 3.97
C LEU A 20 -7.39 2.52 2.91
N CYS A 21 -6.74 2.58 1.73
CA CYS A 21 -6.93 1.61 0.66
C CYS A 21 -6.14 0.32 0.95
N HIS A 22 -6.83 -0.79 1.13
CA HIS A 22 -6.20 -2.06 1.46
C HIS A 22 -5.41 -2.67 0.30
N HIS A 23 -4.37 -3.44 0.63
CA HIS A 23 -3.64 -4.34 -0.27
C HIS A 23 -3.12 -3.68 -1.55
N LEU A 24 -2.29 -2.62 -1.41
CA LEU A 24 -1.78 -1.85 -2.55
C LEU A 24 -2.91 -1.32 -3.46
N ALA A 25 -4.08 -1.02 -2.88
CA ALA A 25 -5.31 -0.63 -3.58
C ALA A 25 -5.78 -1.64 -4.67
N GLY A 26 -5.33 -2.89 -4.57
CA GLY A 26 -5.64 -3.96 -5.51
C GLY A 26 -4.96 -3.84 -6.86
N VAL A 27 -3.85 -3.09 -6.98
CA VAL A 27 -3.02 -3.07 -8.20
C VAL A 27 -2.39 -4.46 -8.41
N ARG A 28 -2.23 -4.88 -9.66
CA ARG A 28 -1.67 -6.19 -10.03
C ARG A 28 -0.57 -6.05 -11.08
N THR A 29 0.45 -6.90 -11.02
CA THR A 29 1.59 -6.90 -11.96
C THR A 29 1.20 -7.33 -13.38
N GLY A 30 0.18 -8.18 -13.52
CA GLY A 30 -0.25 -8.76 -14.81
C GLY A 30 -1.22 -7.94 -15.67
N GLN A 31 -1.41 -6.64 -15.43
CA GLN A 31 -2.42 -5.82 -16.15
C GLN A 31 -1.89 -5.02 -17.36
N GLY A 32 -0.74 -5.41 -17.91
CA GLY A 32 -0.16 -4.77 -19.11
C GLY A 32 0.64 -3.49 -18.82
N ASN A 33 1.16 -2.90 -19.89
CA ASN A 33 1.95 -1.66 -19.88
C ASN A 33 1.37 -0.66 -20.91
N PRO A 34 0.90 0.53 -20.50
CA PRO A 34 0.87 1.05 -19.13
C PRO A 34 -0.10 0.27 -18.23
N ASN A 35 0.22 0.19 -16.94
CA ASN A 35 -0.65 -0.44 -15.96
C ASN A 35 -1.75 0.55 -15.54
N GLU A 36 -2.89 0.50 -16.21
CA GLU A 36 -4.02 1.41 -15.95
C GLU A 36 -4.53 1.34 -14.51
N GLY A 37 -4.46 0.15 -13.89
CA GLY A 37 -4.80 -0.02 -12.48
C GLY A 37 -3.91 0.79 -11.55
N LEU A 38 -2.59 0.82 -11.80
CA LEU A 38 -1.66 1.65 -11.05
C LEU A 38 -1.90 3.14 -11.31
N ASN A 39 -2.04 3.54 -12.57
CA ASN A 39 -2.32 4.94 -12.93
C ASN A 39 -3.57 5.48 -12.23
N GLU A 40 -4.62 4.67 -12.16
CA GLU A 40 -5.87 5.02 -11.50
C GLU A 40 -5.73 5.19 -9.98
N VAL A 41 -4.84 4.41 -9.34
CA VAL A 41 -4.51 4.57 -7.92
C VAL A 41 -3.64 5.81 -7.70
N LEU A 42 -2.65 6.05 -8.56
CA LEU A 42 -1.76 7.22 -8.45
C LEU A 42 -2.49 8.54 -8.64
N ARG A 43 -3.55 8.59 -9.46
CA ARG A 43 -4.44 9.76 -9.54
C ARG A 43 -5.04 10.15 -8.19
N SER A 44 -5.18 9.21 -7.26
CA SER A 44 -5.72 9.46 -5.93
C SER A 44 -4.69 10.03 -4.95
N ALA A 45 -3.41 10.08 -5.34
CA ALA A 45 -2.35 10.67 -4.53
C ALA A 45 -2.47 12.19 -4.38
N SER A 46 -3.25 12.87 -5.23
CA SER A 46 -3.56 14.31 -5.10
C SER A 46 -4.48 14.64 -3.91
N LEU A 47 -5.16 13.63 -3.34
CA LEU A 47 -6.05 13.81 -2.20
C LEU A 47 -5.32 13.41 -0.90
N PRO A 48 -5.13 14.35 0.05
CA PRO A 48 -4.26 14.13 1.21
C PRO A 48 -4.85 13.15 2.23
N ASN A 49 -6.16 12.92 2.20
CA ASN A 49 -6.86 12.00 3.10
C ASN A 49 -6.96 10.56 2.57
N ILE A 50 -6.34 10.25 1.43
CA ILE A 50 -6.23 8.88 0.92
C ILE A 50 -4.86 8.30 1.26
N TYR A 51 -4.88 7.11 1.87
CA TYR A 51 -3.72 6.35 2.35
C TYR A 51 -3.68 4.99 1.67
N ILE A 52 -2.48 4.39 1.58
CA ILE A 52 -2.29 3.04 1.05
C ILE A 52 -1.83 2.10 2.16
N LYS A 53 -2.52 0.97 2.30
CA LYS A 53 -2.04 -0.14 3.13
C LYS A 53 -1.03 -0.94 2.32
N LEU A 54 0.23 -0.92 2.77
CA LEU A 54 1.30 -1.77 2.27
C LEU A 54 1.15 -3.18 2.85
N SER A 55 0.36 -3.99 2.16
CA SER A 55 0.11 -5.39 2.48
C SER A 55 -0.30 -6.13 1.20
N GLY A 56 -0.40 -7.46 1.27
CA GLY A 56 -1.00 -8.22 0.16
C GLY A 56 -0.15 -8.28 -1.11
N PHE A 57 1.19 -8.29 -0.98
CA PHE A 57 2.13 -8.51 -2.10
C PHE A 57 1.72 -9.71 -2.98
N ALA A 58 1.27 -10.79 -2.37
CA ALA A 58 0.79 -11.99 -3.06
C ALA A 58 -0.49 -11.79 -3.90
N TYR A 59 -1.32 -10.78 -3.60
CA TYR A 59 -2.51 -10.46 -4.42
C TYR A 59 -2.15 -9.60 -5.63
N CYS A 60 -1.03 -8.89 -5.53
CA CYS A 60 -0.47 -8.03 -6.57
C CYS A 60 0.30 -8.86 -7.60
N SER A 61 1.13 -9.79 -7.13
CA SER A 61 1.87 -10.74 -7.96
C SER A 61 0.94 -11.72 -8.69
N GLN A 62 1.42 -12.28 -9.81
CA GLN A 62 0.79 -13.42 -10.48
C GLN A 62 1.26 -14.76 -9.92
N VAL A 63 2.32 -14.77 -9.11
CA VAL A 63 2.96 -15.98 -8.59
C VAL A 63 2.69 -16.09 -7.09
N LYS A 64 2.27 -17.26 -6.62
CA LYS A 64 2.10 -17.54 -5.18
C LYS A 64 3.41 -18.09 -4.61
N TRP A 65 3.65 -17.87 -3.30
CA TRP A 65 4.83 -18.38 -2.60
C TRP A 65 6.19 -17.95 -3.18
N ASP A 66 6.24 -16.77 -3.79
CA ASP A 66 7.44 -16.24 -4.45
C ASP A 66 8.13 -15.17 -3.60
N PHE A 67 8.35 -15.44 -2.31
CA PHE A 67 9.03 -14.47 -1.43
C PHE A 67 10.38 -14.05 -2.03
N PRO A 68 10.67 -12.73 -2.18
CA PRO A 68 10.00 -11.60 -1.53
C PRO A 68 8.92 -10.87 -2.35
N TYR A 69 8.45 -11.44 -3.45
CA TYR A 69 7.55 -10.83 -4.45
C TYR A 69 8.18 -9.66 -5.19
N SER A 70 9.42 -9.87 -5.65
CA SER A 70 10.21 -8.86 -6.36
C SER A 70 9.52 -8.29 -7.60
N ASP A 71 8.62 -9.06 -8.23
CA ASP A 71 7.84 -8.61 -9.39
C ASP A 71 6.88 -7.47 -9.06
N THR A 72 6.57 -7.25 -7.78
CA THR A 72 5.70 -6.16 -7.31
C THR A 72 6.46 -4.86 -6.98
N HIS A 73 7.79 -4.90 -6.89
CA HIS A 73 8.59 -3.79 -6.36
C HIS A 73 8.42 -2.48 -7.13
N TRP A 74 8.23 -2.55 -8.46
CA TRP A 74 8.00 -1.35 -9.27
C TRP A 74 6.65 -0.68 -8.97
N ILE A 75 5.61 -1.45 -8.63
CA ILE A 75 4.32 -0.92 -8.15
C ILE A 75 4.52 -0.29 -6.77
N VAL A 76 5.18 -1.00 -5.86
CA VAL A 76 5.43 -0.48 -4.50
C VAL A 76 6.24 0.81 -4.54
N ARG A 77 7.26 0.89 -5.41
CA ARG A 77 8.02 2.11 -5.65
C ARG A 77 7.15 3.25 -6.15
N ALA A 78 6.33 3.02 -7.18
CA ALA A 78 5.45 4.06 -7.71
C ALA A 78 4.44 4.56 -6.67
N LEU A 79 3.88 3.66 -5.85
CA LEU A 79 3.00 4.03 -4.75
C LEU A 79 3.74 4.81 -3.67
N TYR A 80 4.97 4.43 -3.33
CA TYR A 80 5.81 5.18 -2.39
C TYR A 80 6.15 6.58 -2.92
N GLU A 81 6.54 6.72 -4.18
CA GLU A 81 6.84 8.01 -4.80
C GLU A 81 5.59 8.90 -4.91
N GLY A 82 4.40 8.32 -5.13
CA GLY A 82 3.15 9.08 -5.23
C GLY A 82 2.55 9.48 -3.88
N PHE A 83 2.50 8.56 -2.91
CA PHE A 83 1.84 8.80 -1.63
C PHE A 83 2.80 9.33 -0.56
N GLY A 84 4.08 8.93 -0.62
CA GLY A 84 5.07 9.21 0.40
C GLY A 84 4.93 8.36 1.67
N PRO A 85 5.93 8.38 2.56
CA PRO A 85 5.96 7.55 3.77
C PRO A 85 4.84 7.88 4.77
N TYR A 86 4.42 9.15 4.81
CA TYR A 86 3.39 9.65 5.72
C TYR A 86 1.97 9.29 5.30
N ARG A 87 1.77 8.66 4.13
CA ARG A 87 0.47 8.18 3.66
C ARG A 87 0.44 6.70 3.30
N MET A 88 1.45 5.96 3.75
CA MET A 88 1.50 4.51 3.62
C MET A 88 1.57 3.84 4.99
N CYS A 89 0.87 2.72 5.15
CA CYS A 89 0.81 1.96 6.40
C CYS A 89 1.03 0.47 6.12
N TRP A 90 2.04 -0.15 6.71
CA TRP A 90 2.25 -1.59 6.63
C TRP A 90 1.17 -2.36 7.41
N GLY A 91 0.86 -3.56 6.94
CA GLY A 91 0.11 -4.52 7.73
C GLY A 91 0.32 -5.95 7.22
N SER A 92 0.38 -6.91 8.13
CA SER A 92 0.73 -8.30 7.79
C SER A 92 -0.32 -9.03 6.96
N ASP A 93 -1.59 -8.63 7.04
CA ASP A 93 -2.75 -9.38 6.53
C ASP A 93 -2.95 -10.78 7.16
N TYR A 94 -2.45 -10.97 8.37
CA TYR A 94 -2.68 -12.19 9.14
C TYR A 94 -4.16 -12.30 9.57
N PRO A 95 -4.78 -13.50 9.54
CA PRO A 95 -4.19 -14.81 9.20
C PRO A 95 -4.19 -15.16 7.71
N VAL A 96 -4.82 -14.37 6.83
CA VAL A 96 -4.99 -14.73 5.41
C VAL A 96 -3.65 -14.86 4.70
N VAL A 97 -2.68 -14.01 5.05
CA VAL A 97 -1.32 -14.01 4.49
C VAL A 97 -0.65 -15.39 4.53
N ARG A 98 -1.00 -16.24 5.51
CA ARG A 98 -0.42 -17.59 5.69
C ARG A 98 -0.63 -18.54 4.51
N PHE A 99 -1.57 -18.23 3.61
CA PHE A 99 -1.79 -19.01 2.39
C PHE A 99 -0.75 -18.71 1.28
N TYR A 100 0.10 -17.70 1.48
CA TYR A 100 1.03 -17.22 0.46
C TYR A 100 2.45 -16.99 1.00
N MET A 101 2.58 -16.60 2.28
CA MET A 101 3.85 -16.34 2.94
C MET A 101 3.70 -16.44 4.46
N THR A 102 4.80 -16.59 5.18
CA THR A 102 4.80 -16.50 6.65
C THR A 102 4.57 -15.05 7.12
N TYR A 103 4.17 -14.87 8.38
CA TYR A 103 4.08 -13.53 8.99
C TYR A 103 5.42 -12.79 8.89
N ARG A 104 6.54 -13.47 9.16
CA ARG A 104 7.87 -12.87 9.06
C ARG A 104 8.16 -12.41 7.63
N GLN A 105 7.86 -13.25 6.64
CA GLN A 105 8.03 -12.90 5.23
C GLN A 105 7.19 -11.69 4.82
N SER A 106 5.98 -11.51 5.36
CA SER A 106 5.17 -10.33 5.01
C SER A 106 5.73 -9.01 5.57
N LEU A 107 6.51 -9.08 6.65
CA LEU A 107 7.30 -7.95 7.14
C LEU A 107 8.56 -7.74 6.29
N GLU A 108 9.35 -8.80 6.06
CA GLU A 108 10.64 -8.65 5.36
C GLU A 108 10.50 -8.30 3.88
N ALA A 109 9.42 -8.72 3.22
CA ALA A 109 9.14 -8.35 1.83
C ALA A 109 9.14 -6.83 1.64
N PHE A 110 8.73 -6.08 2.66
CA PHE A 110 8.93 -4.64 2.69
C PHE A 110 10.29 -4.26 3.28
N ARG A 111 10.53 -4.61 4.56
CA ARG A 111 11.63 -4.07 5.36
C ARG A 111 13.02 -4.32 4.76
N SER A 112 13.24 -5.51 4.23
CA SER A 112 14.54 -5.93 3.68
C SER A 112 14.62 -5.84 2.16
N HIS A 113 13.49 -5.93 1.46
CA HIS A 113 13.48 -6.11 0.00
C HIS A 113 13.00 -4.89 -0.79
N CYS A 114 12.28 -3.95 -0.16
CA CYS A 114 11.98 -2.65 -0.77
C CYS A 114 13.12 -1.64 -0.48
N THR A 115 14.32 -1.92 -0.99
CA THR A 115 15.56 -1.17 -0.72
C THR A 115 15.56 0.29 -1.18
N PHE A 116 14.55 0.68 -1.95
CA PHE A 116 14.33 2.05 -2.39
C PHE A 116 13.64 2.94 -1.36
N VAL A 117 13.14 2.37 -0.26
CA VAL A 117 12.60 3.14 0.86
C VAL A 117 13.69 3.24 1.93
N PRO A 118 14.21 4.46 2.22
CA PRO A 118 15.26 4.65 3.21
C PRO A 118 14.77 4.30 4.62
N PRO A 119 15.66 3.90 5.55
CA PRO A 119 15.27 3.50 6.90
C PRO A 119 14.41 4.52 7.65
N SER A 120 14.68 5.82 7.47
CA SER A 120 13.88 6.90 8.07
C SER A 120 12.41 6.83 7.69
N ASP A 121 12.12 6.47 6.44
CA ASP A 121 10.79 6.40 5.88
C ASP A 121 10.12 5.06 6.21
N GLN A 122 10.90 3.99 6.35
CA GLN A 122 10.40 2.69 6.79
C GLN A 122 9.75 2.79 8.17
N GLU A 123 10.30 3.57 9.11
CA GLU A 123 9.70 3.75 10.43
C GLU A 123 8.28 4.33 10.38
N TRP A 124 8.03 5.23 9.43
CA TRP A 124 6.70 5.81 9.21
C TRP A 124 5.73 4.77 8.69
N ILE A 125 6.14 4.07 7.65
CA ILE A 125 5.30 3.05 7.01
C ILE A 125 5.05 1.87 7.95
N LEU A 126 6.04 1.45 8.75
CA LEU A 126 5.93 0.31 9.67
C LEU A 126 5.05 0.59 10.90
N GLY A 127 4.74 1.85 11.21
CA GLY A 127 3.84 2.12 12.34
C GLY A 127 3.48 3.57 12.60
N LYS A 128 4.41 4.53 12.47
CA LYS A 128 4.15 5.91 12.92
C LYS A 128 2.98 6.56 12.18
N THR A 129 2.81 6.28 10.89
CA THR A 129 1.70 6.83 10.08
C THR A 129 0.34 6.39 10.62
N LEU A 130 0.14 5.07 10.82
CA LEU A 130 -1.13 4.56 11.35
C LEU A 130 -1.35 4.99 12.80
N HIS A 131 -0.29 5.00 13.62
CA HIS A 131 -0.37 5.49 14.99
C HIS A 131 -0.86 6.95 15.04
N GLY A 132 -0.29 7.84 14.23
CA GLY A 132 -0.71 9.25 14.17
C GLY A 132 -2.18 9.42 13.77
N LEU A 133 -2.68 8.61 12.82
CA LEU A 133 -4.09 8.61 12.43
C LEU A 133 -5.01 8.19 13.59
N LEU A 134 -4.63 7.15 14.32
CA LEU A 134 -5.41 6.64 15.45
C LEU A 134 -5.42 7.62 16.63
N THR A 135 -4.27 8.21 16.94
CA THR A 135 -4.18 9.26 17.98
C THR A 135 -5.01 10.48 17.62
N ALA A 136 -4.99 10.93 16.36
CA ALA A 136 -5.84 12.03 15.89
C ALA A 136 -7.34 11.70 15.96
N ALA A 137 -7.70 10.42 15.85
CA ALA A 137 -9.07 9.93 16.00
C ALA A 137 -9.50 9.71 17.47
N GLY A 138 -8.63 9.98 18.44
CA GLY A 138 -8.91 9.80 19.88
C GLY A 138 -8.85 8.35 20.35
N SER A 139 -8.12 7.47 19.64
CA SER A 139 -7.86 6.08 20.04
C SER A 139 -6.61 5.93 20.91
#